data_AF-A0A564XYT5-F1
#
_entry.id   AF-A0A564XYT5-F1
#
_cell.length_a   1.000
_cell.length_b   1.000
_cell.length_c   1.000
_cell.angle_alpha   90.00
_cell.angle_beta   90.00
_cell.angle_gamma   90.00
#
_symmetry.space_group_name_H-M   'P 1'
#
loop_
_entity.id
_entity.type
_entity.pdbx_description
1 polymer ?
#
loop_
_entity_poly.entity_id
_entity_poly.type
_entity_poly.pdbx_seq_one_letter_code
_entity_poly.pdbx_strand_id
1 'polypeptide(L)'
;MEDYLFLSESESEDSTLLSIFAKFSNDECVISLAFCHLEDHRFIIGQFVDSSLLPNLETAILQLGVKECIVPSGLLNADANTSKLKNSDRSGHLPYLQMVLERSSVLITELDKTEYFSSDPSDELNMLLKHNSATSADIPNLFQAKSELAESFLCLGAIFKFLRLQSNEALAHTFTLSRFSLDNHVRLDSAALNALHLLPAAGESVNKYDSVYGVLNHCRTPQGQRLLTQWLRQPLTDVAKINERLDLVEAFVEDSSLRHTFHETFLRRVPDLPRL
;
A
#
# COMPACT_ATOMS: atom_id res chain seq x y z
N MET A 1 11.33 -33.33 6.74
CA MET A 1 12.61 -32.60 6.55
C MET A 1 12.67 -31.87 5.20
N GLU A 2 11.64 -32.01 4.34
CA GLU A 2 11.55 -31.33 3.03
C GLU A 2 10.72 -30.01 3.08
N ASP A 3 10.04 -29.70 4.19
CA ASP A 3 9.22 -28.48 4.32
C ASP A 3 10.02 -27.18 4.49
N TYR A 4 11.34 -27.25 4.69
CA TYR A 4 12.20 -26.07 4.84
C TYR A 4 12.70 -25.49 3.51
N LEU A 5 12.59 -26.24 2.40
CA LEU A 5 13.13 -25.80 1.11
C LEU A 5 12.25 -24.76 0.41
N PHE A 6 10.97 -24.67 0.77
CA PHE A 6 10.02 -23.71 0.17
C PHE A 6 10.00 -22.34 0.87
N LEU A 7 10.72 -22.18 1.99
CA LEU A 7 10.81 -20.89 2.70
C LEU A 7 11.99 -20.04 2.24
N SER A 8 12.89 -20.56 1.38
CA SER A 8 14.14 -19.90 1.02
C SER A 8 14.28 -19.49 -0.45
N GLU A 9 13.27 -19.72 -1.29
CA GLU A 9 13.30 -19.30 -2.70
C GLU A 9 12.18 -18.30 -3.00
N SER A 10 12.60 -17.05 -3.24
CA SER A 10 11.84 -15.87 -3.71
C SER A 10 11.12 -14.99 -2.67
N GLU A 11 11.85 -14.50 -1.66
CA GLU A 11 11.65 -13.10 -1.26
C GLU A 11 12.18 -12.21 -2.39
N SER A 12 11.48 -12.16 -3.53
CA SER A 12 11.49 -10.90 -4.28
C SER A 12 10.70 -9.96 -3.40
N GLU A 13 11.41 -9.02 -2.77
CA GLU A 13 10.81 -7.99 -1.92
C GLU A 13 9.65 -7.35 -2.70
N ASP A 14 8.42 -7.49 -2.19
CA ASP A 14 7.24 -6.89 -2.80
C ASP A 14 7.51 -5.39 -3.00
N SER A 15 7.74 -5.00 -4.27
CA SER A 15 8.09 -3.62 -4.61
C SER A 15 6.84 -2.75 -4.47
N THR A 16 6.73 -2.14 -3.31
CA THR A 16 5.62 -1.28 -2.90
C THR A 16 6.14 0.14 -2.70
N LEU A 17 5.59 1.04 -3.52
CA LEU A 17 6.05 2.42 -3.61
C LEU A 17 4.91 3.37 -3.25
N LEU A 18 5.16 4.27 -2.30
CA LEU A 18 4.26 5.35 -1.93
C LEU A 18 4.83 6.69 -2.40
N SER A 19 4.01 7.57 -2.94
CA SER A 19 4.34 8.97 -3.11
C SER A 19 3.37 9.80 -2.28
N ILE A 20 3.89 10.78 -1.55
CA ILE A 20 3.08 11.67 -0.71
C ILE A 20 3.31 13.13 -1.05
N PHE A 21 2.26 13.91 -0.81
CA PHE A 21 2.28 15.36 -0.86
C PHE A 21 1.44 15.90 0.30
N ALA A 22 1.89 16.98 0.93
CA ALA A 22 1.17 17.58 2.05
C ALA A 22 0.90 19.06 1.81
N LYS A 23 -0.29 19.50 2.19
CA LYS A 23 -0.67 20.92 2.28
C LYS A 23 -1.08 21.25 3.71
N PHE A 24 -0.62 22.39 4.21
CA PHE A 24 -0.94 22.83 5.56
C PHE A 24 -2.09 23.83 5.56
N SER A 25 -3.00 23.67 6.51
CA SER A 25 -4.12 24.57 6.75
C SER A 25 -4.40 24.64 8.25
N ASN A 26 -4.15 25.79 8.88
CA ASN A 26 -4.53 26.09 10.27
C ASN A 26 -4.26 24.96 11.27
N ASP A 27 -2.99 24.57 11.41
CA ASP A 27 -2.45 23.51 12.31
C ASP A 27 -2.78 22.06 11.95
N GLU A 28 -3.63 21.82 10.96
CA GLU A 28 -3.82 20.51 10.34
C GLU A 28 -3.08 20.45 8.99
N CYS A 29 -2.72 19.24 8.57
CA CYS A 29 -2.20 19.00 7.22
C CYS A 29 -3.11 18.04 6.47
N VAL A 30 -3.36 18.34 5.22
CA VAL A 30 -4.01 17.42 4.29
C VAL A 30 -2.91 16.64 3.59
N ILE A 31 -2.90 15.33 3.82
CA ILE A 31 -1.98 14.39 3.17
C ILE A 31 -2.68 13.80 1.95
N SER A 32 -2.08 14.01 0.80
CA SER A 32 -2.43 13.36 -0.46
C SER A 32 -1.39 12.29 -0.74
N LEU A 33 -1.85 11.12 -1.19
CA LEU A 33 -0.97 10.01 -1.49
C LEU A 33 -1.38 9.28 -2.78
N ALA A 34 -0.37 8.66 -3.38
CA ALA A 34 -0.52 7.64 -4.39
C ALA A 34 0.37 6.46 -4.00
N PHE A 35 -0.10 5.25 -4.24
CA PHE A 35 0.57 4.00 -3.94
C PHE A 35 0.55 3.12 -5.18
N CYS A 36 1.66 2.44 -5.43
CA CYS A 36 1.82 1.47 -6.49
C CYS A 36 2.29 0.15 -5.90
N HIS A 37 1.57 -0.92 -6.22
CA HIS A 37 2.06 -2.28 -6.09
C HIS A 37 2.34 -2.81 -7.50
N LEU A 38 3.62 -2.98 -7.82
CA LEU A 38 4.03 -3.36 -9.17
C LEU A 38 3.60 -4.77 -9.54
N GLU A 39 3.81 -5.74 -8.65
CA GLU A 39 3.50 -7.15 -8.92
C GLU A 39 2.01 -7.44 -9.01
N ASP A 40 1.20 -6.82 -8.14
CA ASP A 40 -0.26 -6.96 -8.18
C ASP A 40 -0.93 -6.05 -9.24
N HIS A 41 -0.13 -5.27 -9.97
CA HIS A 41 -0.61 -4.27 -10.94
C HIS A 41 -1.73 -3.40 -10.37
N ARG A 42 -1.46 -2.75 -9.24
CA ARG A 42 -2.48 -1.97 -8.52
C ARG A 42 -1.98 -0.60 -8.15
N PHE A 43 -2.77 0.41 -8.51
CA PHE A 43 -2.66 1.76 -8.01
C PHE A 43 -3.73 2.04 -6.97
N ILE A 44 -3.34 2.78 -5.94
CA ILE A 44 -4.25 3.27 -4.91
C ILE A 44 -3.96 4.76 -4.72
N ILE A 45 -4.99 5.60 -4.79
CA ILE A 45 -4.85 7.03 -4.51
C ILE A 45 -5.80 7.43 -3.39
N GLY A 46 -5.40 8.42 -2.61
CA GLY A 46 -6.25 8.91 -1.54
C GLY A 46 -5.78 10.22 -0.96
N GLN A 47 -6.63 10.77 -0.12
CA GLN A 47 -6.37 11.98 0.61
C GLN A 47 -7.07 11.89 1.96
N PHE A 48 -6.42 12.38 3.02
CA PHE A 48 -7.02 12.49 4.34
C PHE A 48 -6.39 13.65 5.11
N VAL A 49 -7.10 14.11 6.13
CA VAL A 49 -6.61 15.11 7.08
C VAL A 49 -5.79 14.40 8.14
N ASP A 50 -4.69 15.02 8.53
CA ASP A 50 -3.82 14.55 9.59
C ASP A 50 -3.38 15.69 10.51
N SER A 51 -3.00 15.31 11.72
CA SER A 51 -2.40 16.23 12.70
C SER A 51 -0.90 16.38 12.44
N SER A 52 -0.27 17.32 13.15
CA SER A 52 1.19 17.53 13.08
C SER A 52 2.02 16.27 13.40
N LEU A 53 1.47 15.32 14.16
CA LEU A 53 2.13 14.07 14.55
C LEU A 53 2.00 12.94 13.52
N LEU A 54 1.18 13.13 12.48
CA LEU A 54 1.01 12.19 11.37
C LEU A 54 0.52 10.75 11.71
N PRO A 55 -0.36 10.53 12.70
CA PRO A 55 -0.83 9.17 13.03
C PRO A 55 -1.65 8.49 11.91
N ASN A 56 -2.42 9.27 11.13
CA ASN A 56 -3.21 8.70 10.04
C ASN A 56 -2.30 8.26 8.89
N LEU A 57 -1.23 9.01 8.61
CA LEU A 57 -0.20 8.62 7.67
C LEU A 57 0.56 7.37 8.12
N GLU A 58 0.95 7.29 9.40
CA GLU A 58 1.56 6.08 9.96
C GLU A 58 0.66 4.86 9.74
N THR A 59 -0.63 4.99 10.07
CA THR A 59 -1.62 3.94 9.82
C THR A 59 -1.70 3.57 8.34
N ALA A 60 -1.73 4.55 7.44
CA ALA A 60 -1.80 4.31 6.00
C ALA A 60 -0.57 3.56 5.47
N ILE A 61 0.64 3.95 5.90
CA ILE A 61 1.91 3.30 5.55
C ILE A 61 1.87 1.82 5.95
N LEU A 62 1.45 1.53 7.17
CA LEU A 62 1.39 0.17 7.71
C LEU A 62 0.31 -0.68 7.02
N GLN A 63 -0.89 -0.12 6.81
CA GLN A 63 -1.99 -0.80 6.12
C GLN A 63 -1.62 -1.12 4.67
N LEU A 64 -0.97 -0.20 3.96
CA LEU A 64 -0.53 -0.39 2.57
C LEU A 64 0.73 -1.24 2.46
N GLY A 65 1.49 -1.38 3.57
CA GLY A 65 2.66 -2.23 3.58
C GLY A 65 3.88 -1.66 2.87
N VAL A 66 3.97 -0.33 2.82
CA VAL A 66 4.94 0.43 2.03
C VAL A 66 6.38 0.07 2.41
N LYS A 67 7.24 -0.06 1.41
CA LYS A 67 8.69 -0.27 1.59
C LYS A 67 9.52 0.94 1.17
N GLU A 68 9.06 1.67 0.18
CA GLU A 68 9.73 2.88 -0.30
C GLU A 68 8.73 4.04 -0.41
N CYS A 69 9.14 5.23 0.01
CA CYS A 69 8.35 6.44 -0.06
C CYS A 69 9.10 7.57 -0.75
N ILE A 70 8.46 8.13 -1.78
CA ILE A 70 8.89 9.30 -2.51
C ILE A 70 8.23 10.54 -1.91
N VAL A 71 9.06 11.53 -1.62
CA VAL A 71 8.63 12.81 -1.08
C VAL A 71 9.18 13.96 -1.94
N PRO A 72 8.42 15.07 -2.10
CA PRO A 72 8.96 16.26 -2.74
C PRO A 72 10.05 16.90 -1.86
N SER A 73 11.11 17.42 -2.47
CA SER A 73 12.15 18.17 -1.78
C SER A 73 11.57 19.34 -0.96
N GLY A 74 12.11 19.54 0.25
CA GLY A 74 11.64 20.55 1.20
C GLY A 74 10.49 20.11 2.12
N LEU A 75 9.98 18.88 1.97
CA LEU A 75 8.98 18.33 2.87
C LEU A 75 9.61 17.80 4.19
N LEU A 76 10.78 17.16 4.12
CA LEU A 76 11.49 16.64 5.29
C LEU A 76 12.23 17.72 6.06
N ASN A 77 12.89 18.64 5.35
CA ASN A 77 13.72 19.68 5.95
C ASN A 77 13.06 21.05 5.79
N ALA A 78 12.93 21.81 6.88
CA ALA A 78 12.61 23.23 6.80
C ALA A 78 13.79 23.94 6.15
N ASP A 79 13.66 24.26 4.87
CA ASP A 79 14.61 25.15 4.21
C ASP A 79 14.72 26.44 5.03
N ALA A 80 15.91 26.70 5.60
CA ALA A 80 16.18 27.93 6.38
C ALA A 80 15.97 29.22 5.55
N ASN A 81 15.83 29.08 4.22
CA ASN A 81 15.69 30.17 3.25
C ASN A 81 14.26 30.43 2.75
N THR A 82 13.25 29.63 3.12
CA THR A 82 11.84 29.78 2.67
C THR A 82 11.01 30.78 3.49
N SER A 83 11.64 31.54 4.38
CA SER A 83 10.97 32.66 5.10
C SER A 83 10.48 33.79 4.18
N LYS A 84 10.75 33.72 2.86
CA LYS A 84 10.31 34.70 1.85
C LYS A 84 9.30 34.17 0.82
N LEU A 85 8.78 32.94 0.96
CA LEU A 85 7.71 32.48 0.08
C LEU A 85 6.34 33.01 0.54
N LYS A 86 5.59 33.56 -0.41
CA LYS A 86 4.23 34.09 -0.24
C LYS A 86 3.34 33.06 0.46
N ASN A 87 2.40 33.54 1.28
CA ASN A 87 1.51 32.75 2.14
C ASN A 87 0.71 31.62 1.44
N SER A 88 0.70 31.53 0.10
CA SER A 88 -0.03 30.51 -0.66
C SER A 88 0.75 29.23 -0.97
N ASP A 89 2.09 29.23 -0.90
CA ASP A 89 2.96 28.13 -1.36
C ASP A 89 3.86 27.56 -0.26
N ARG A 90 3.38 27.55 0.99
CA ARG A 90 4.04 26.76 2.03
C ARG A 90 3.73 25.28 1.76
N SER A 91 4.53 24.64 0.90
CA SER A 91 4.81 23.21 1.10
C SER A 91 5.47 23.13 2.46
N GLY A 92 4.64 22.90 3.48
CA GLY A 92 5.05 23.02 4.86
C GLY A 92 6.00 21.88 5.20
N HIS A 93 7.05 22.22 5.90
CA HIS A 93 7.91 21.24 6.52
C HIS A 93 7.10 20.36 7.47
N LEU A 94 7.22 19.03 7.33
CA LEU A 94 6.65 18.06 8.24
C LEU A 94 7.75 17.51 9.16
N PRO A 95 7.94 18.09 10.35
CA PRO A 95 9.08 17.75 11.23
C PRO A 95 9.10 16.28 11.65
N TYR A 96 7.93 15.64 11.75
CA TYR A 96 7.81 14.26 12.19
C TYR A 96 7.75 13.25 11.05
N LEU A 97 7.71 13.69 9.78
CA LEU A 97 7.56 12.79 8.64
C LEU A 97 8.71 11.80 8.52
N GLN A 98 9.95 12.29 8.64
CA GLN A 98 11.12 11.42 8.63
C GLN A 98 11.05 10.37 9.75
N MET A 99 10.67 10.79 10.96
CA MET A 99 10.55 9.90 12.10
C MET A 99 9.47 8.82 11.92
N VAL A 100 8.32 9.16 11.33
CA VAL A 100 7.23 8.20 11.04
C VAL A 100 7.66 7.18 9.99
N LEU A 101 8.34 7.64 8.93
CA LEU A 101 8.83 6.77 7.86
C LEU A 101 9.94 5.83 8.36
N GLU A 102 10.90 6.34 9.13
CA GLU A 102 11.98 5.54 9.73
C GLU A 102 11.43 4.50 10.71
N ARG A 103 10.49 4.87 11.58
CA ARG A 103 9.82 3.93 12.51
C ARG A 103 9.08 2.81 11.79
N SER A 104 8.55 3.11 10.61
CA SER A 104 7.85 2.15 9.76
C SER A 104 8.81 1.35 8.86
N SER A 105 10.13 1.56 8.99
CA SER A 105 11.17 0.92 8.17
C SER A 105 11.00 1.17 6.66
N VAL A 106 10.58 2.39 6.30
CA VAL A 106 10.36 2.82 4.91
C VAL A 106 11.59 3.57 4.39
N LEU A 107 12.09 3.17 3.23
CA LEU A 107 13.14 3.90 2.52
C LEU A 107 12.59 5.23 1.98
N ILE A 108 13.30 6.33 2.20
CA ILE A 108 12.85 7.67 1.79
C ILE A 108 13.69 8.16 0.60
N THR A 109 13.02 8.61 -0.45
CA THR A 109 13.64 9.21 -1.63
C THR A 109 13.07 10.61 -1.87
N GLU A 110 13.91 11.65 -1.81
CA GLU A 110 13.49 13.03 -2.13
C GLU A 110 13.61 13.31 -3.63
N LEU A 111 12.56 13.86 -4.23
CA LEU A 111 12.53 14.25 -5.65
C LEU A 111 12.17 15.72 -5.84
N ASP A 112 12.67 16.33 -6.91
CA ASP A 112 12.36 17.72 -7.23
C ASP A 112 10.85 17.91 -7.50
N LYS A 113 10.26 18.89 -6.81
CA LYS A 113 8.82 19.18 -6.89
C LYS A 113 8.39 19.61 -8.29
N THR A 114 9.21 20.41 -8.98
CA THR A 114 8.86 20.97 -10.29
C THR A 114 9.00 19.94 -11.40
N GLU A 115 9.95 19.03 -11.29
CA GLU A 115 10.20 17.97 -12.26
C GLU A 115 9.20 16.81 -12.10
N TYR A 116 8.95 16.35 -10.87
CA TYR A 116 8.18 15.12 -10.63
C TYR A 116 6.70 15.36 -10.30
N PHE A 117 6.37 16.44 -9.57
CA PHE A 117 5.01 16.67 -9.02
C PHE A 117 4.21 17.75 -9.76
N SER A 118 4.50 17.98 -11.05
CA SER A 118 3.91 19.07 -11.85
C SER A 118 2.94 18.61 -12.93
N SER A 119 3.05 17.36 -13.37
CA SER A 119 2.27 16.84 -14.50
C SER A 119 1.13 15.97 -14.02
N ASP A 120 -0.05 16.17 -14.60
CA ASP A 120 -1.20 15.29 -14.42
C ASP A 120 -1.00 14.01 -15.25
N PRO A 121 -0.93 12.82 -14.64
CA PRO A 121 -0.68 11.56 -15.35
C PRO A 121 -1.95 10.95 -15.96
N SER A 122 -3.06 11.68 -16.08
CA SER A 122 -4.36 11.12 -16.47
C SER A 122 -4.34 10.35 -17.79
N ASP A 123 -3.64 10.85 -18.81
CA ASP A 123 -3.56 10.19 -20.11
C ASP A 123 -2.76 8.89 -20.03
N GLU A 124 -1.64 8.92 -19.32
CA GLU A 124 -0.77 7.77 -19.07
C GLU A 124 -1.49 6.70 -18.24
N LEU A 125 -2.24 7.15 -17.23
CA LEU A 125 -3.04 6.30 -16.38
C LEU A 125 -4.09 5.58 -17.22
N ASN A 126 -4.80 6.28 -18.12
CA ASN A 126 -5.76 5.65 -19.01
C ASN A 126 -5.15 4.55 -19.87
N MET A 127 -3.89 4.70 -20.32
CA MET A 127 -3.19 3.66 -21.07
C MET A 127 -2.83 2.43 -20.22
N LEU A 128 -2.53 2.62 -18.94
CA LEU A 128 -2.15 1.53 -18.03
C LEU A 128 -3.35 0.80 -17.44
N LEU A 129 -4.53 1.42 -17.38
CA LEU A 129 -5.69 0.82 -16.74
C LEU A 129 -6.36 -0.27 -17.59
N LYS A 130 -6.75 -1.35 -16.91
CA LYS A 130 -7.62 -2.40 -17.44
C LYS A 130 -8.99 -1.80 -17.80
N HIS A 131 -9.30 -1.71 -19.09
CA HIS A 131 -10.65 -1.38 -19.56
C HIS A 131 -11.55 -2.62 -19.54
N ASN A 132 -11.81 -3.19 -18.37
CA ASN A 132 -12.72 -4.32 -18.25
C ASN A 132 -14.04 -3.87 -17.61
N SER A 133 -15.16 -4.18 -18.27
CA SER A 133 -16.51 -3.68 -17.97
C SER A 133 -17.07 -4.08 -16.60
N ALA A 134 -16.36 -4.92 -15.83
CA ALA A 134 -16.78 -5.41 -14.51
C ALA A 134 -16.09 -4.68 -13.34
N THR A 135 -15.00 -3.95 -13.57
CA THR A 135 -14.20 -3.28 -12.52
C THR A 135 -14.46 -1.75 -12.46
N SER A 136 -15.41 -1.27 -13.25
CA SER A 136 -15.56 0.14 -13.65
C SER A 136 -16.59 0.94 -12.84
N ALA A 137 -17.01 0.49 -11.66
CA ALA A 137 -17.85 1.33 -10.81
C ALA A 137 -17.05 2.48 -10.16
N ASP A 138 -15.80 2.22 -9.76
CA ASP A 138 -15.01 3.19 -9.02
C ASP A 138 -14.18 4.12 -9.92
N ILE A 139 -13.67 3.62 -11.06
CA ILE A 139 -12.79 4.41 -11.95
C ILE A 139 -13.47 5.68 -12.48
N PRO A 140 -14.71 5.63 -13.03
CA PRO A 140 -15.40 6.83 -13.50
C PRO A 140 -15.69 7.82 -12.37
N ASN A 141 -16.06 7.32 -11.19
CA ASN A 141 -16.29 8.15 -10.00
C ASN A 141 -14.99 8.81 -9.52
N LEU A 142 -13.85 8.15 -9.67
CA LEU A 142 -12.54 8.69 -9.32
C LEU A 142 -12.11 9.81 -10.27
N PHE A 143 -12.36 9.64 -11.58
CA PHE A 143 -12.13 10.71 -12.56
C PHE A 143 -13.11 11.89 -12.37
N GLN A 144 -14.33 11.65 -11.89
CA GLN A 144 -15.25 12.72 -11.48
C GLN A 144 -14.76 13.44 -10.20
N ALA A 145 -14.23 12.69 -9.23
CA ALA A 145 -13.60 13.21 -8.01
C ALA A 145 -12.18 13.76 -8.24
N LYS A 146 -11.70 13.81 -9.49
CA LYS A 146 -10.35 14.27 -9.85
C LYS A 146 -10.06 15.68 -9.34
N SER A 147 -11.07 16.55 -9.32
CA SER A 147 -10.90 17.91 -8.77
C SER A 147 -10.60 17.92 -7.27
N GLU A 148 -11.12 16.95 -6.51
CA GLU A 148 -10.87 16.81 -5.07
C GLU A 148 -9.52 16.14 -4.82
N LEU A 149 -9.13 15.20 -5.69
CA LEU A 149 -7.91 14.39 -5.55
C LEU A 149 -6.73 14.88 -6.41
N ALA A 150 -6.75 16.14 -6.84
CA ALA A 150 -5.78 16.67 -7.81
C ALA A 150 -4.33 16.44 -7.37
N GLU A 151 -4.02 16.65 -6.09
CA GLU A 151 -2.68 16.42 -5.54
C GLU A 151 -2.31 14.93 -5.46
N SER A 152 -3.27 14.04 -5.23
CA SER A 152 -3.04 12.59 -5.26
C SER A 152 -2.71 12.11 -6.68
N PHE A 153 -3.30 12.73 -7.71
CA PHE A 153 -2.90 12.50 -9.10
C PHE A 153 -1.48 13.01 -9.39
N LEU A 154 -1.05 14.12 -8.80
CA LEU A 154 0.35 14.57 -8.91
C LEU A 154 1.33 13.59 -8.25
N CYS A 155 0.99 13.02 -7.09
CA CYS A 155 1.76 11.94 -6.47
C CYS A 155 1.87 10.72 -7.40
N LEU A 156 0.77 10.36 -8.07
CA LEU A 156 0.77 9.26 -9.03
C LEU A 156 1.68 9.56 -10.23
N GLY A 157 1.71 10.81 -10.69
CA GLY A 157 2.61 11.25 -11.75
C GLY A 157 4.08 11.17 -11.35
N ALA A 158 4.40 11.45 -10.09
CA ALA A 158 5.74 11.26 -9.55
C ALA A 158 6.16 9.77 -9.57
N ILE A 159 5.27 8.85 -9.19
CA ILE A 159 5.51 7.39 -9.28
C ILE A 159 5.77 7.00 -10.75
N PHE A 160 4.96 7.48 -11.69
CA PHE A 160 5.08 7.11 -13.10
C PHE A 160 6.43 7.52 -13.69
N LYS A 161 6.88 8.73 -13.36
CA LYS A 161 8.19 9.25 -13.76
C LYS A 161 9.33 8.51 -13.08
N PHE A 162 9.23 8.26 -11.78
CA PHE A 162 10.24 7.55 -10.99
C PHE A 162 10.46 6.12 -11.49
N LEU A 163 9.38 5.36 -11.67
CA LEU A 163 9.41 3.99 -12.18
C LEU A 163 9.54 3.89 -13.71
N ARG A 164 9.49 5.04 -14.41
CA ARG A 164 9.54 5.13 -15.89
C ARG A 164 8.52 4.22 -16.58
N LEU A 165 7.31 4.10 -16.02
CA LEU A 165 6.28 3.15 -16.49
C LEU A 165 5.89 3.35 -17.96
N GLN A 166 5.94 4.59 -18.45
CA GLN A 166 5.64 4.94 -19.85
C GLN A 166 6.54 4.23 -20.86
N SER A 167 7.77 3.88 -20.47
CA SER A 167 8.73 3.24 -21.36
C SER A 167 8.49 1.74 -21.52
N ASN A 168 7.56 1.17 -20.74
CA ASN A 168 7.32 -0.27 -20.70
C ASN A 168 5.95 -0.61 -21.31
N GLU A 169 5.94 -0.88 -22.61
CA GLU A 169 4.72 -1.24 -23.36
C GLU A 169 4.05 -2.52 -22.82
N ALA A 170 4.78 -3.41 -22.16
CA ALA A 170 4.22 -4.64 -21.59
C ALA A 170 3.26 -4.39 -20.41
N LEU A 171 3.28 -3.19 -19.83
CA LEU A 171 2.42 -2.80 -18.71
C LEU A 171 1.11 -2.13 -19.15
N ALA A 172 0.88 -1.96 -20.45
CA ALA A 172 -0.35 -1.38 -20.96
C ALA A 172 -1.57 -2.23 -20.58
N HIS A 173 -2.63 -1.58 -20.10
CA HIS A 173 -3.88 -2.21 -19.67
C HIS A 173 -3.75 -3.33 -18.62
N THR A 174 -2.71 -3.34 -17.80
CA THR A 174 -2.54 -4.35 -16.74
C THR A 174 -2.98 -3.86 -15.36
N PHE A 175 -3.02 -2.54 -15.13
CA PHE A 175 -3.23 -1.97 -13.81
C PHE A 175 -4.71 -1.77 -13.46
N THR A 176 -4.98 -1.77 -12.17
CA THR A 176 -6.25 -1.35 -11.58
C THR A 176 -6.05 -0.11 -10.71
N LEU A 177 -7.11 0.69 -10.52
CA LEU A 177 -7.07 1.88 -9.69
C LEU A 177 -8.18 1.82 -8.64
N SER A 178 -7.84 2.14 -7.39
CA SER A 178 -8.80 2.16 -6.29
C SER A 178 -8.56 3.37 -5.37
N ARG A 179 -9.58 3.77 -4.62
CA ARG A 179 -9.47 4.84 -3.62
C ARG A 179 -9.02 4.27 -2.28
N PHE A 180 -8.05 4.91 -1.64
CA PHE A 180 -7.67 4.62 -0.26
C PHE A 180 -8.69 5.23 0.71
N SER A 181 -9.05 4.47 1.75
CA SER A 181 -9.88 4.95 2.86
C SER A 181 -9.41 4.33 4.17
N LEU A 182 -9.26 5.18 5.19
CA LEU A 182 -8.85 4.79 6.53
C LEU A 182 -9.99 4.19 7.37
N ASP A 183 -11.24 4.34 6.95
CA ASP A 183 -12.40 4.00 7.79
C ASP A 183 -12.85 2.54 7.61
N ASN A 184 -12.40 1.89 6.54
CA ASN A 184 -12.74 0.50 6.23
C ASN A 184 -11.98 -0.53 7.07
N HIS A 185 -10.92 -0.09 7.77
CA HIS A 185 -10.03 -0.98 8.51
C HIS A 185 -9.68 -0.41 9.88
N VAL A 186 -9.28 -1.29 10.78
CA VAL A 186 -8.77 -0.90 12.10
C VAL A 186 -7.50 -0.08 11.93
N ARG A 187 -7.42 1.05 12.64
CA ARG A 187 -6.23 1.90 12.67
C ARG A 187 -5.21 1.29 13.62
N LEU A 188 -4.02 1.01 13.11
CA LEU A 188 -2.90 0.42 13.85
C LEU A 188 -1.69 1.34 13.69
N ASP A 189 -0.97 1.57 14.78
CA ASP A 189 0.32 2.25 14.77
C ASP A 189 1.48 1.24 14.79
N SER A 190 2.71 1.73 14.59
CA SER A 190 3.90 0.86 14.60
C SER A 190 4.08 0.15 15.94
N ALA A 191 3.72 0.82 17.03
CA ALA A 191 3.83 0.28 18.38
C ALA A 191 2.87 -0.90 18.60
N ALA A 192 1.61 -0.80 18.20
CA ALA A 192 0.65 -1.90 18.30
C ALA A 192 1.02 -3.07 17.40
N LEU A 193 1.47 -2.82 16.17
CA LEU A 193 1.90 -3.87 15.25
C LEU A 193 3.05 -4.69 15.84
N ASN A 194 4.02 -4.01 16.45
CA ASN A 194 5.13 -4.64 17.16
C ASN A 194 4.68 -5.30 18.46
N ALA A 195 3.88 -4.64 19.31
CA ALA A 195 3.45 -5.21 20.58
C ALA A 195 2.62 -6.49 20.44
N LEU A 196 1.87 -6.61 19.34
CA LEU A 196 1.07 -7.79 19.01
C LEU A 196 1.87 -8.85 18.21
N HIS A 197 3.13 -8.57 17.86
CA HIS A 197 3.94 -9.37 16.94
C HIS A 197 3.12 -9.85 15.72
N LEU A 198 2.40 -8.94 15.06
CA LEU A 198 1.48 -9.33 13.97
C LEU A 198 2.22 -9.97 12.81
N LEU A 199 3.39 -9.42 12.47
CA LEU A 199 4.24 -9.85 11.37
C LEU A 199 5.64 -10.17 11.91
N PRO A 200 6.41 -11.03 11.23
CA PRO A 200 7.79 -11.30 11.61
C PRO A 200 8.64 -10.02 11.53
N ALA A 201 9.57 -9.86 12.47
CA ALA A 201 10.54 -8.78 12.45
C ALA A 201 11.49 -8.95 11.26
N ALA A 202 11.89 -7.84 10.63
CA ALA A 202 12.83 -7.86 9.52
C ALA A 202 14.20 -8.39 9.99
N GLY A 203 14.72 -9.42 9.31
CA GLY A 203 16.07 -9.95 9.54
C GLY A 203 16.22 -10.99 10.66
N GLU A 204 15.15 -11.38 11.33
CA GLU A 204 15.18 -12.50 12.29
C GLU A 204 14.82 -13.82 11.62
N SER A 205 15.43 -14.92 12.07
CA SER A 205 15.03 -16.27 11.63
C SER A 205 13.56 -16.48 11.97
N VAL A 206 12.71 -16.63 10.95
CA VAL A 206 11.26 -16.77 11.10
C VAL A 206 10.95 -18.08 11.84
N ASN A 207 10.91 -18.02 13.17
CA ASN A 207 10.32 -19.08 13.95
C ASN A 207 8.80 -18.98 13.81
N LYS A 208 8.18 -20.11 13.52
CA LYS A 208 6.75 -20.20 13.18
C LYS A 208 5.85 -19.64 14.29
N TYR A 209 6.29 -19.65 15.54
CA TYR A 209 5.46 -19.27 16.69
C TYR A 209 5.76 -17.88 17.25
N ASP A 210 6.64 -17.11 16.60
CA ASP A 210 7.08 -15.81 17.13
C ASP A 210 6.16 -14.65 16.68
N SER A 211 5.29 -14.88 15.68
CA SER A 211 4.33 -13.89 15.19
C SER A 211 2.95 -14.49 14.90
N VAL A 212 1.91 -13.66 14.92
CA VAL A 212 0.55 -14.05 14.53
C VAL A 212 0.53 -14.56 13.09
N TYR A 213 1.25 -13.90 12.19
CA TYR A 213 1.46 -14.39 10.83
C TYR A 213 2.04 -15.79 10.80
N GLY A 214 3.13 -16.06 11.53
CA GLY A 214 3.74 -17.40 11.55
C GLY A 214 2.78 -18.49 12.03
N VAL A 215 1.94 -18.19 13.03
CA VAL A 215 0.96 -19.13 13.58
C VAL A 215 -0.17 -19.40 12.59
N LEU A 216 -0.68 -18.36 11.92
CA LEU A 216 -1.83 -18.47 11.01
C LEU A 216 -1.43 -18.88 9.58
N ASN A 217 -0.19 -18.63 9.17
CA ASN A 217 0.24 -18.87 7.81
C ASN A 217 0.46 -20.36 7.55
N HIS A 218 -0.58 -20.95 6.97
CA HIS A 218 -0.56 -22.28 6.38
C HIS A 218 -0.89 -22.22 4.87
N CYS A 219 -0.75 -21.05 4.25
CA CYS A 219 -1.08 -20.87 2.85
C CYS A 219 -0.12 -21.67 1.95
N ARG A 220 -0.70 -22.37 0.98
CA ARG A 220 0.03 -23.23 0.03
C ARG A 220 0.50 -22.51 -1.23
N THR A 221 0.05 -21.28 -1.44
CA THR A 221 0.42 -20.47 -2.60
C THR A 221 1.03 -19.15 -2.16
N PRO A 222 1.98 -18.58 -2.91
CA PRO A 222 2.56 -17.26 -2.62
C PRO A 222 1.52 -16.15 -2.53
N GLN A 223 0.49 -16.15 -3.40
CA GLN A 223 -0.58 -15.15 -3.33
C GLN A 223 -1.38 -15.26 -2.04
N GLY A 224 -1.61 -16.48 -1.55
CA GLY A 224 -2.30 -16.69 -0.28
C GLY A 224 -1.50 -16.11 0.90
N GLN A 225 -0.18 -16.28 0.87
CA GLN A 225 0.73 -15.71 1.88
C GLN A 225 0.74 -14.18 1.84
N ARG A 226 0.79 -13.57 0.65
CA ARG A 226 0.68 -12.12 0.46
C ARG A 226 -0.67 -11.59 0.92
N LEU A 227 -1.77 -12.26 0.57
CA LEU A 227 -3.12 -11.88 0.98
C LEU A 227 -3.31 -11.98 2.50
N LEU A 228 -2.78 -13.02 3.14
CA LEU A 228 -2.83 -13.15 4.60
C LEU A 228 -2.06 -12.01 5.28
N THR A 229 -0.87 -11.68 4.77
CA THR A 229 -0.08 -10.54 5.24
C THR A 229 -0.88 -9.24 5.13
N GLN A 230 -1.56 -9.02 4.00
CA GLN A 230 -2.44 -7.86 3.80
C GLN A 230 -3.60 -7.86 4.80
N TRP A 231 -4.26 -9.00 5.03
CA TRP A 231 -5.41 -9.08 5.96
C TRP A 231 -5.01 -8.80 7.40
N LEU A 232 -3.81 -9.19 7.83
CA LEU A 232 -3.30 -8.88 9.17
C LEU A 232 -2.99 -7.38 9.33
N ARG A 233 -2.53 -6.72 8.26
CA ARG A 233 -2.33 -5.25 8.24
C ARG A 233 -3.64 -4.48 8.12
N GLN A 234 -4.68 -5.08 7.55
CA GLN A 234 -5.97 -4.46 7.24
C GLN A 234 -7.14 -5.24 7.89
N PRO A 235 -7.27 -5.28 9.23
CA PRO A 235 -8.43 -5.88 9.87
C PRO A 235 -9.70 -5.12 9.50
N LEU A 236 -10.74 -5.83 9.08
CA LEU A 236 -12.01 -5.22 8.67
C LEU A 236 -12.76 -4.62 9.87
N THR A 237 -13.50 -3.53 9.63
CA THR A 237 -14.43 -2.92 10.61
C THR A 237 -15.90 -3.22 10.31
N ASP A 238 -16.21 -3.62 9.08
CA ASP A 238 -17.56 -3.92 8.60
C ASP A 238 -18.01 -5.32 9.03
N VAL A 239 -19.03 -5.38 9.89
CA VAL A 239 -19.60 -6.63 10.42
C VAL A 239 -20.08 -7.57 9.32
N ALA A 240 -20.66 -7.06 8.24
CA ALA A 240 -21.17 -7.92 7.15
C ALA A 240 -20.01 -8.65 6.46
N LYS A 241 -18.93 -7.94 6.14
CA LYS A 241 -17.73 -8.52 5.51
C LYS A 241 -16.97 -9.45 6.46
N ILE A 242 -16.99 -9.16 7.77
CA ILE A 242 -16.43 -10.06 8.78
C ILE A 242 -17.19 -11.39 8.79
N ASN A 243 -18.52 -11.33 8.85
CA ASN A 243 -19.36 -12.54 8.85
C ASN A 243 -19.20 -13.33 7.55
N GLU A 244 -19.15 -12.67 6.39
CA GLU A 244 -18.88 -13.34 5.11
C GLU A 244 -17.57 -14.15 5.13
N ARG A 245 -16.50 -13.57 5.70
CA ARG A 245 -15.23 -14.31 5.87
C ARG A 245 -15.36 -15.48 6.86
N LEU A 246 -16.12 -15.30 7.93
CA LEU A 246 -16.36 -16.36 8.92
C LEU A 246 -17.18 -17.51 8.33
N ASP A 247 -18.21 -17.22 7.53
CA ASP A 247 -19.03 -18.21 6.84
C ASP A 247 -18.18 -19.08 5.89
N LEU A 248 -17.24 -18.46 5.16
CA LEU A 248 -16.30 -19.20 4.32
C LEU A 248 -15.38 -20.11 5.14
N VAL A 249 -14.90 -19.63 6.29
CA VAL A 249 -14.08 -20.45 7.20
C VAL A 249 -14.89 -21.62 7.76
N GLU A 250 -16.12 -21.37 8.20
CA GLU A 250 -17.03 -22.40 8.73
C GLU A 250 -17.29 -23.50 7.70
N ALA A 251 -17.61 -23.13 6.45
CA ALA A 251 -17.81 -24.10 5.37
C ALA A 251 -16.60 -25.04 5.18
N PHE A 252 -15.37 -24.51 5.25
CA PHE A 252 -14.18 -25.35 5.19
C PHE A 252 -13.91 -26.11 6.49
N VAL A 253 -14.33 -25.63 7.66
CA VAL A 253 -14.17 -26.32 8.95
C VAL A 253 -15.08 -27.54 9.00
N GLU A 254 -16.34 -27.39 8.61
CA GLU A 254 -17.36 -28.44 8.61
C GLU A 254 -17.03 -29.59 7.63
N ASP A 255 -16.50 -29.29 6.45
CA ASP A 255 -16.04 -30.31 5.49
C ASP A 255 -14.51 -30.48 5.51
N SER A 256 -14.04 -31.27 6.48
CA SER A 256 -12.61 -31.60 6.61
C SER A 256 -12.03 -32.32 5.39
N SER A 257 -12.84 -33.08 4.66
CA SER A 257 -12.39 -33.84 3.49
C SER A 257 -12.12 -32.91 2.32
N LEU A 258 -13.05 -32.00 2.02
CA LEU A 258 -12.90 -30.94 1.04
C LEU A 258 -11.68 -30.07 1.34
N ARG A 259 -11.56 -29.60 2.59
CA ARG A 259 -10.43 -28.78 3.04
C ARG A 259 -9.09 -29.49 2.81
N HIS A 260 -8.99 -30.77 3.18
CA HIS A 260 -7.76 -31.53 2.99
C HIS A 260 -7.41 -31.72 1.51
N THR A 261 -8.39 -32.08 0.66
CA THR A 261 -8.15 -32.25 -0.78
C THR A 261 -7.73 -30.93 -1.44
N PHE A 262 -8.41 -29.82 -1.14
CA PHE A 262 -8.02 -28.50 -1.65
C PHE A 262 -6.61 -28.11 -1.22
N HIS A 263 -6.31 -28.24 0.07
CA HIS A 263 -5.03 -27.82 0.64
C HIS A 263 -3.86 -28.66 0.15
N GLU A 264 -3.96 -29.99 0.21
CA GLU A 264 -2.81 -30.86 -0.09
C GLU A 264 -2.68 -31.20 -1.57
N THR A 265 -3.77 -31.18 -2.36
CA THR A 265 -3.74 -31.64 -3.75
C THR A 265 -3.80 -30.49 -4.75
N PHE A 266 -4.78 -29.59 -4.61
CA PHE A 266 -5.06 -28.58 -5.63
C PHE A 266 -4.20 -27.33 -5.46
N LEU A 267 -4.19 -26.72 -4.28
CA LEU A 267 -3.51 -25.44 -4.06
C LEU A 267 -1.99 -25.52 -4.25
N ARG A 268 -1.36 -26.65 -3.89
CA ARG A 268 0.09 -26.85 -4.12
C ARG A 268 0.51 -26.76 -5.60
N ARG A 269 -0.43 -26.92 -6.54
CA ARG A 269 -0.18 -26.93 -7.98
C ARG A 269 -0.43 -25.58 -8.62
N VAL A 270 -0.95 -24.61 -7.87
CA VAL A 270 -1.23 -23.27 -8.37
C VAL A 270 0.07 -22.46 -8.34
N PRO A 271 0.61 -22.05 -9.50
CA PRO A 271 1.83 -21.26 -9.57
C PRO A 271 1.58 -19.80 -9.15
N ASP A 272 2.64 -19.00 -9.12
CA ASP A 272 2.50 -17.58 -8.83
C ASP A 272 1.88 -16.79 -10.01
N LEU A 273 0.54 -16.84 -10.19
CA LEU A 273 -0.19 -16.26 -11.32
C LEU A 273 0.12 -14.78 -11.60
N PRO A 274 0.18 -13.86 -10.61
CA PRO A 274 0.60 -12.47 -10.88
C PRO A 274 2.03 -12.31 -11.41
N ARG A 275 2.92 -13.29 -11.18
CA ARG A 275 4.34 -13.23 -11.59
C ARG A 275 4.64 -14.04 -12.86
N LEU A 276 3.63 -14.62 -13.51
CA LEU A 276 3.74 -15.38 -14.78
C LEU A 276 3.46 -14.48 -15.98
#